data_AF-A0A2S7TZE5-F1
#
_entry.id   AF-A0A2S7TZE5-F1
#
_cell.length_a   1.000
_cell.length_b   1.000
_cell.length_c   1.000
_cell.angle_alpha   90.00
_cell.angle_beta   90.00
_cell.angle_gamma   90.00
#
_symmetry.space_group_name_H-M   'P 1'
#
loop_
_entity.id
_entity.type
_entity.pdbx_description
1 polymer ?
#
loop_
_entity_poly.entity_id
_entity_poly.type
_entity_poly.pdbx_seq_one_letter_code
_entity_poly.pdbx_strand_id
1 'polypeptide(L)'
;MLKSLLCAGALFSTFTLGQASDEHTQTWLELSVHSQNVGQRIHMFGVDADEPDPKKFENDIKAIDALLDSLVKKGVLKKARFELKPELEIEESLVVSVGELIKNHAPQYGIYVIREMMDIGARQWLSEFKEDAPLVLNVRLPEPFLKEFQALLKKNEFQK
;
A
#
# COMPACT_ATOMS: atom_id res chain seq x y z
N MET A 1 -35.83 -18.79 52.95
CA MET A 1 -35.19 -19.51 51.81
C MET A 1 -35.78 -18.96 50.52
N LEU A 2 -35.13 -17.95 49.94
CA LEU A 2 -35.61 -17.26 48.74
C LEU A 2 -34.87 -17.82 47.52
N LYS A 3 -35.63 -18.36 46.57
CA LYS A 3 -35.17 -18.77 45.24
C LYS A 3 -34.83 -17.51 44.45
N SER A 4 -33.59 -17.40 43.97
CA SER A 4 -33.24 -16.45 42.91
C SER A 4 -32.69 -17.22 41.72
N LEU A 5 -33.58 -17.43 40.74
CA LEU A 5 -33.22 -17.49 39.34
C LEU A 5 -32.47 -16.19 38.99
N LEU A 6 -31.35 -16.32 38.28
CA LEU A 6 -31.05 -15.44 37.16
C LEU A 6 -30.01 -16.13 36.28
N CYS A 7 -30.56 -16.83 35.28
CA CYS A 7 -29.91 -17.06 34.01
C CYS A 7 -29.56 -15.70 33.39
N ALA A 8 -28.39 -15.18 33.67
CA ALA A 8 -27.74 -14.24 32.77
C ALA A 8 -26.81 -15.08 31.90
N GLY A 9 -27.31 -15.45 30.72
CA GLY A 9 -26.53 -16.14 29.71
C GLY A 9 -25.25 -15.36 29.45
N ALA A 10 -24.12 -15.97 29.79
CA ALA A 10 -22.86 -15.59 29.22
C ALA A 10 -22.96 -15.89 27.72
N LEU A 11 -23.44 -14.90 26.96
CA LEU A 11 -23.07 -14.74 25.56
C LEU A 11 -21.56 -14.54 25.56
N PHE A 12 -20.83 -15.65 25.70
CA PHE A 12 -19.52 -15.80 25.11
C PHE A 12 -19.76 -15.65 23.61
N SER A 13 -19.81 -14.38 23.17
CA SER A 13 -19.40 -13.98 21.84
C SER A 13 -17.94 -14.42 21.74
N THR A 14 -17.77 -15.71 21.46
CA THR A 14 -16.57 -16.24 20.86
C THR A 14 -16.42 -15.42 19.59
N PHE A 15 -15.62 -14.36 19.68
CA PHE A 15 -14.88 -13.87 18.54
C PHE A 15 -14.15 -15.09 18.03
N THR A 16 -14.73 -15.74 17.04
CA THR A 16 -14.05 -16.64 16.15
C THR A 16 -13.00 -15.79 15.43
N LEU A 17 -11.88 -15.54 16.12
CA LEU A 17 -10.55 -15.22 15.58
C LEU A 17 -10.01 -16.44 14.81
N GLY A 18 -10.88 -17.03 14.00
CA GLY A 18 -10.68 -18.18 13.14
C GLY A 18 -11.14 -17.84 11.74
N GLN A 19 -10.91 -16.59 11.30
CA GLN A 19 -10.58 -16.40 9.89
C GLN A 19 -9.22 -17.06 9.73
N ALA A 20 -9.16 -18.13 8.93
CA ALA A 20 -7.93 -18.82 8.58
C ALA A 20 -6.81 -17.80 8.46
N SER A 21 -5.79 -17.87 9.34
CA SER A 21 -4.64 -16.99 9.23
C SER A 21 -4.15 -17.14 7.81
N ASP A 22 -4.17 -16.07 7.01
CA ASP A 22 -3.54 -16.05 5.70
C ASP A 22 -2.15 -16.69 5.89
N GLU A 23 -1.80 -17.67 5.07
CA GLU A 23 -0.50 -18.35 5.13
C GLU A 23 0.66 -17.33 5.06
N HIS A 24 0.36 -16.09 4.65
CA HIS A 24 1.28 -14.99 4.50
C HIS A 24 1.06 -13.86 5.51
N THR A 25 0.27 -14.06 6.57
CA THR A 25 -0.04 -13.07 7.62
C THR A 25 1.21 -12.38 8.15
N GLN A 26 2.27 -13.13 8.43
CA GLN A 26 3.52 -12.56 8.94
C GLN A 26 4.19 -11.62 7.92
N THR A 27 4.22 -12.00 6.64
CA THR A 27 4.77 -11.17 5.55
C THR A 27 3.96 -9.88 5.39
N TRP A 28 2.63 -9.96 5.49
CA TRP A 28 1.76 -8.79 5.45
C TRP A 28 1.96 -7.86 6.65
N LEU A 29 2.12 -8.42 7.86
CA LEU A 29 2.37 -7.65 9.07
C LEU A 29 3.69 -6.88 8.97
N GLU A 30 4.77 -7.55 8.59
CA GLU A 30 6.09 -6.92 8.39
C GLU A 30 6.04 -5.82 7.32
N LEU A 31 5.38 -6.10 6.19
CA LEU A 31 5.20 -5.11 5.13
C LEU A 31 4.44 -3.88 5.64
N SER A 32 3.40 -4.09 6.43
CA SER A 32 2.62 -3.01 7.04
C SER A 32 3.45 -2.16 7.99
N VAL A 33 4.27 -2.78 8.84
CA VAL A 33 5.15 -2.06 9.77
C VAL A 33 6.17 -1.21 9.02
N HIS A 34 6.88 -1.78 8.04
CA HIS A 34 7.86 -1.02 7.27
C HIS A 34 7.22 0.12 6.47
N SER A 35 6.09 -0.14 5.80
CA SER A 35 5.37 0.87 5.01
C SER A 35 4.86 2.03 5.87
N GLN A 36 4.33 1.74 7.06
CA GLN A 36 3.89 2.78 8.00
C GLN A 36 5.06 3.58 8.56
N ASN A 37 6.15 2.91 8.96
CA ASN A 37 7.32 3.58 9.53
C ASN A 37 7.97 4.52 8.51
N VAL A 38 8.19 4.05 7.26
CA VAL A 38 8.77 4.89 6.21
C VAL A 38 7.85 6.06 5.87
N GLY A 39 6.54 5.80 5.74
CA GLY A 39 5.55 6.83 5.45
C GLY A 39 5.50 7.90 6.54
N GLN A 40 5.43 7.50 7.81
CA GLN A 40 5.46 8.43 8.94
C GLN A 40 6.75 9.23 8.99
N ARG A 41 7.91 8.58 8.81
CA ARG A 41 9.20 9.28 8.83
C ARG A 41 9.25 10.34 7.72
N ILE A 42 8.86 9.99 6.48
CA ILE A 42 8.78 10.94 5.36
C ILE A 42 7.88 12.13 5.72
N HIS A 43 6.69 11.90 6.30
CA HIS A 43 5.79 12.98 6.71
C HIS A 43 6.37 13.82 7.86
N MET A 44 7.06 13.21 8.82
CA MET A 44 7.66 13.90 9.96
C MET A 44 8.84 14.79 9.57
N PHE A 45 9.60 14.44 8.54
CA PHE A 45 10.67 15.31 8.01
C PHE A 45 10.11 16.50 7.20
N GLY A 46 8.82 16.49 6.83
CA GLY A 46 8.18 17.49 5.98
C GLY A 46 7.74 18.80 6.64
N VAL A 47 8.11 19.09 7.90
CA VAL A 47 7.75 20.37 8.54
C VAL A 47 8.94 21.33 8.66
N ASP A 48 10.17 20.83 8.85
CA ASP A 48 11.33 21.69 9.15
C ASP A 48 12.68 21.20 8.56
N ALA A 49 12.72 20.12 7.78
CA ALA A 49 13.98 19.60 7.23
C ALA A 49 14.13 20.01 5.76
N ASP A 50 15.24 20.69 5.44
CA ASP A 50 15.73 20.87 4.07
C ASP A 50 15.86 19.50 3.41
N GLU A 51 14.84 19.11 2.64
CA GLU A 51 14.70 17.89 1.82
C GLU A 51 15.06 16.54 2.49
N PRO A 52 14.14 15.55 2.53
CA PRO A 52 14.44 14.25 3.12
C PRO A 52 15.52 13.51 2.31
N ASP A 53 16.74 13.39 2.86
CA ASP A 53 17.84 12.59 2.26
C ASP A 53 17.39 11.14 1.98
N PRO A 54 17.23 10.72 0.71
CA PRO A 54 16.71 9.40 0.35
C PRO A 54 17.53 8.24 0.92
N LYS A 55 18.84 8.45 1.17
CA LYS A 55 19.72 7.43 1.75
C LYS A 55 19.29 7.02 3.16
N LYS A 56 18.61 7.89 3.90
CA LYS A 56 18.10 7.59 5.25
C LYS A 56 16.92 6.61 5.26
N PHE A 57 16.34 6.33 4.09
CA PHE A 57 15.16 5.47 3.92
C PHE A 57 15.46 4.22 3.07
N GLU A 58 16.64 4.14 2.46
CA GLU A 58 17.01 3.09 1.51
C GLU A 58 16.83 1.67 2.07
N ASN A 59 17.17 1.45 3.36
CA ASN A 59 17.00 0.16 4.00
C ASN A 59 15.52 -0.24 4.15
N ASP A 60 14.65 0.70 4.52
CA ASP A 60 13.22 0.45 4.65
C ASP A 60 12.59 0.18 3.28
N ILE A 61 12.96 0.96 2.25
CA ILE A 61 12.50 0.77 0.87
C ILE A 61 12.90 -0.62 0.36
N LYS A 62 14.17 -1.02 0.55
CA LYS A 62 14.65 -2.36 0.16
C LYS A 62 13.91 -3.47 0.90
N ALA A 63 13.60 -3.29 2.18
CA ALA A 63 12.83 -4.26 2.95
C ALA A 63 11.39 -4.40 2.39
N ILE A 64 10.73 -3.28 2.10
CA ILE A 64 9.40 -3.24 1.48
C ILE A 64 9.42 -3.96 0.13
N ASP A 65 10.38 -3.64 -0.74
CA ASP A 65 10.53 -4.31 -2.04
C ASP A 65 10.72 -5.83 -1.90
N ALA A 66 11.57 -6.26 -0.97
CA ALA A 66 11.84 -7.67 -0.75
C ALA A 66 10.59 -8.42 -0.26
N LEU A 67 9.79 -7.79 0.61
CA LEU A 67 8.53 -8.35 1.11
C LEU A 67 7.47 -8.43 -0.01
N LEU A 68 7.32 -7.37 -0.81
CA LEU A 68 6.42 -7.37 -1.97
C LEU A 68 6.83 -8.41 -3.01
N ASP A 69 8.11 -8.49 -3.36
CA ASP A 69 8.62 -9.49 -4.31
C ASP A 69 8.51 -10.93 -3.75
N SER A 70 8.56 -11.11 -2.42
CA SER A 70 8.27 -12.40 -1.76
C SER A 70 6.81 -12.80 -1.95
N LEU A 71 5.86 -11.88 -1.78
CA LEU A 71 4.43 -12.11 -2.04
C LEU A 71 4.15 -12.39 -3.53
N VAL A 72 4.91 -11.78 -4.45
CA VAL A 72 4.86 -12.11 -5.88
C VAL A 72 5.35 -13.54 -6.13
N LYS A 73 6.49 -13.95 -5.55
CA LYS A 73 7.03 -15.31 -5.69
C LYS A 73 6.08 -16.38 -5.16
N LYS A 74 5.33 -16.06 -4.11
CA LYS A 74 4.29 -16.93 -3.51
C LYS A 74 2.98 -16.94 -4.31
N GLY A 75 2.86 -16.13 -5.37
CA GLY A 75 1.68 -16.07 -6.23
C GLY A 75 0.52 -15.23 -5.68
N VAL A 76 0.72 -14.56 -4.54
CA VAL A 76 -0.28 -13.68 -3.89
C VAL A 76 -0.47 -12.39 -4.68
N LEU A 77 0.63 -11.84 -5.18
CA LEU A 77 0.65 -10.60 -5.95
C LEU A 77 1.10 -10.86 -7.39
N LYS A 78 0.59 -10.04 -8.31
CA LYS A 78 1.07 -9.95 -9.69
C LYS A 78 1.91 -8.71 -9.84
N LYS A 79 3.06 -8.87 -10.49
CA LYS A 79 3.95 -7.77 -10.84
C LYS A 79 3.60 -7.25 -12.22
N ALA A 80 3.48 -5.94 -12.36
CA ALA A 80 3.29 -5.27 -13.64
C ALA A 80 4.12 -3.98 -13.70
N ARG A 81 4.45 -3.55 -14.92
CA ARG A 81 5.17 -2.31 -15.16
C ARG A 81 4.33 -1.40 -16.05
N PHE A 82 4.16 -0.16 -15.63
CA PHE A 82 3.45 0.87 -16.40
C PHE A 82 4.39 2.04 -16.65
N GLU A 83 4.38 2.55 -17.89
CA GLU A 83 5.02 3.81 -18.26
C GLU A 83 3.91 4.84 -18.43
N LEU A 84 3.93 5.87 -17.62
CA LEU A 84 3.01 6.99 -17.70
C LEU A 84 3.66 8.12 -18.53
N LYS A 85 2.83 9.04 -19.03
CA LYS A 85 3.30 10.29 -19.66
C LYS A 85 4.22 11.08 -18.68
N PRO A 86 4.92 12.13 -19.15
CA PRO A 86 5.85 12.89 -18.30
C PRO A 86 5.21 13.40 -17.01
N GLU A 87 6.03 13.42 -15.96
CA GLU A 87 5.59 13.46 -14.57
C GLU A 87 4.91 14.77 -14.15
N LEU A 88 5.39 15.91 -14.67
CA LEU A 88 4.83 17.24 -14.35
C LEU A 88 3.37 17.41 -14.78
N GLU A 89 2.90 16.65 -15.76
CA GLU A 89 1.50 16.70 -16.20
C GLU A 89 0.57 15.83 -15.32
N ILE A 90 1.13 14.93 -14.49
CA ILE A 90 0.39 13.78 -13.98
C ILE A 90 0.36 13.69 -12.46
N GLU A 91 1.39 14.12 -11.72
CA GLU A 91 1.55 13.73 -10.31
C GLU A 91 0.32 13.99 -9.43
N GLU A 92 -0.21 15.22 -9.44
CA GLU A 92 -1.42 15.56 -8.69
C GLU A 92 -2.65 14.81 -9.23
N SER A 93 -2.76 14.70 -10.56
CA SER A 93 -3.89 14.01 -11.21
C SER A 93 -3.91 12.51 -10.94
N LEU A 94 -2.75 11.87 -10.82
CA LEU A 94 -2.59 10.45 -10.54
C LEU A 94 -2.96 10.16 -9.09
N VAL A 95 -2.41 10.92 -8.14
CA VAL A 95 -2.73 10.77 -6.71
C VAL A 95 -4.22 10.97 -6.46
N VAL A 96 -4.84 11.99 -7.08
CA VAL A 96 -6.28 12.21 -7.01
C VAL A 96 -7.05 11.05 -7.63
N SER A 97 -6.65 10.61 -8.83
CA SER A 97 -7.37 9.55 -9.56
C SER A 97 -7.34 8.22 -8.81
N VAL A 98 -6.19 7.83 -8.27
CA VAL A 98 -6.05 6.57 -7.52
C VAL A 98 -6.64 6.65 -6.12
N GLY A 99 -7.00 7.84 -5.62
CA GLY A 99 -7.52 8.03 -4.27
C GLY A 99 -8.75 7.18 -3.96
N GLU A 100 -9.68 7.04 -4.90
CA GLU A 100 -10.88 6.20 -4.71
C GLU A 100 -10.54 4.71 -4.67
N LEU A 101 -9.58 4.31 -5.52
CA LEU A 101 -9.06 2.95 -5.56
C LEU A 101 -8.40 2.59 -4.22
N ILE A 102 -7.57 3.48 -3.68
CA ILE A 102 -6.95 3.32 -2.36
C ILE A 102 -8.01 3.20 -1.28
N LYS A 103 -9.04 4.05 -1.26
CA LYS A 103 -10.10 4.00 -0.25
C LYS A 103 -10.82 2.65 -0.23
N ASN A 104 -11.10 2.08 -1.40
CA ASN A 104 -11.83 0.81 -1.52
C ASN A 104 -11.00 -0.38 -1.00
N HIS A 105 -9.68 -0.35 -1.19
CA HIS A 105 -8.78 -1.45 -0.81
C HIS A 105 -8.12 -1.25 0.57
N ALA A 106 -8.09 -0.01 1.10
CA ALA A 106 -7.43 0.33 2.36
C ALA A 106 -7.93 -0.45 3.59
N PRO A 107 -9.24 -0.78 3.74
CA PRO A 107 -9.70 -1.61 4.84
C PRO A 107 -9.07 -3.01 4.86
N GLN A 108 -8.67 -3.54 3.69
CA GLN A 108 -8.10 -4.87 3.57
C GLN A 108 -6.59 -4.88 3.75
N TYR A 109 -5.87 -3.93 3.14
CA TYR A 109 -4.40 -3.96 3.07
C TYR A 109 -3.72 -2.87 3.91
N GLY A 110 -4.43 -1.82 4.28
CA GLY A 110 -3.88 -0.61 4.88
C GLY A 110 -3.35 0.39 3.84
N ILE A 111 -3.56 1.68 4.10
CA ILE A 111 -3.27 2.76 3.14
C ILE A 111 -1.80 2.83 2.71
N TYR A 112 -0.87 2.67 3.66
CA TYR A 112 0.58 2.74 3.37
C TYR A 112 1.02 1.56 2.49
N VAL A 113 0.58 0.35 2.83
CA VAL A 113 0.89 -0.86 2.06
C VAL A 113 0.40 -0.74 0.62
N ILE A 114 -0.83 -0.23 0.41
CA ILE A 114 -1.36 -0.04 -0.94
C ILE A 114 -0.53 0.94 -1.75
N ARG A 115 -0.10 2.06 -1.15
CA ARG A 115 0.75 3.03 -1.85
C ARG A 115 2.07 2.39 -2.30
N GLU A 116 2.69 1.56 -1.46
CA GLU A 116 3.88 0.80 -1.85
C GLU A 116 3.59 -0.25 -2.94
N MET A 117 2.46 -0.97 -2.83
CA MET A 117 2.01 -1.94 -3.84
C MET A 117 1.77 -1.29 -5.21
N MET A 118 1.36 -0.03 -5.24
CA MET A 118 1.11 0.76 -6.43
C MET A 118 2.34 1.56 -6.92
N ASP A 119 3.50 1.42 -6.25
CA ASP A 119 4.75 2.16 -6.52
C ASP A 119 4.57 3.69 -6.47
N ILE A 120 3.64 4.17 -5.63
CA ILE A 120 3.37 5.61 -5.35
C ILE A 120 3.62 5.95 -3.87
N GLY A 121 4.36 5.08 -3.18
CA GLY A 121 4.71 5.21 -1.77
C GLY A 121 6.04 5.94 -1.58
N ALA A 122 6.84 5.45 -0.63
CA ALA A 122 8.08 6.08 -0.19
C ALA A 122 9.09 6.31 -1.31
N ARG A 123 9.25 5.34 -2.22
CA ARG A 123 10.20 5.46 -3.33
C ARG A 123 9.86 6.66 -4.22
N GLN A 124 8.59 6.79 -4.61
CA GLN A 124 8.15 7.87 -5.49
C GLN A 124 8.32 9.23 -4.80
N TRP A 125 7.95 9.32 -3.52
CA TRP A 125 8.12 10.52 -2.70
C TRP A 125 9.57 11.02 -2.54
N LEU A 126 10.55 10.13 -2.70
CA LEU A 126 11.97 10.42 -2.52
C LEU A 126 12.75 10.46 -3.84
N SER A 127 12.07 10.32 -4.98
CA SER A 127 12.69 10.34 -6.29
C SER A 127 12.78 11.77 -6.83
N GLU A 128 13.93 12.13 -7.40
CA GLU A 128 14.07 13.37 -8.17
C GLU A 128 13.39 13.22 -9.53
N PHE A 129 12.38 14.05 -9.76
CA PHE A 129 11.60 14.06 -10.98
C PHE A 129 12.34 14.75 -12.13
N LYS A 130 12.25 14.17 -13.33
CA LYS A 130 12.86 14.71 -14.54
C LYS A 130 11.75 15.15 -15.50
N GLU A 131 11.75 16.42 -15.87
CA GLU A 131 10.64 17.06 -16.61
C GLU A 131 10.20 16.30 -17.88
N ASP A 132 11.12 15.62 -18.56
CA ASP A 132 10.85 14.91 -19.82
C ASP A 132 10.90 13.38 -19.72
N ALA A 133 11.03 12.82 -18.51
CA ALA A 133 11.08 11.37 -18.33
C ALA A 133 9.67 10.81 -18.04
N PRO A 134 9.31 9.65 -18.63
CA PRO A 134 8.08 8.97 -18.25
C PRO A 134 8.18 8.46 -16.80
N LEU A 135 7.10 8.63 -16.04
CA LEU A 135 6.98 8.01 -14.73
C LEU A 135 6.78 6.50 -14.90
N VAL A 136 7.68 5.71 -14.30
CA VAL A 136 7.65 4.24 -14.36
C VAL A 136 7.13 3.68 -13.03
N LEU A 137 5.97 3.02 -13.08
CA LEU A 137 5.39 2.34 -11.91
C LEU A 137 5.61 0.83 -11.99
N ASN A 138 6.29 0.26 -11.01
CA ASN A 138 6.55 -1.17 -10.84
C ASN A 138 5.61 -1.76 -9.78
N VAL A 139 4.34 -1.90 -10.14
CA VAL A 139 3.29 -2.30 -9.20
C VAL A 139 3.37 -3.79 -8.85
N ARG A 140 2.98 -4.13 -7.62
CA ARG A 140 2.75 -5.50 -7.13
C ARG A 140 1.36 -5.55 -6.48
N LEU A 141 0.35 -5.99 -7.24
CA LEU A 141 -1.06 -5.93 -6.82
C LEU A 141 -1.71 -7.32 -6.93
N PRO A 142 -2.73 -7.64 -6.10
CA PRO A 142 -3.62 -8.76 -6.34
C PRO A 142 -4.25 -8.65 -7.72
N GLU A 143 -4.47 -9.78 -8.39
CA GLU A 143 -4.98 -9.83 -9.77
C GLU A 143 -6.25 -8.97 -10.00
N PRO A 144 -7.29 -8.99 -9.14
CA PRO A 144 -8.47 -8.14 -9.33
C PRO A 144 -8.14 -6.66 -9.22
N PHE A 145 -7.35 -6.29 -8.21
CA PHE A 145 -6.93 -4.92 -7.95
C PHE A 145 -6.04 -4.38 -9.09
N LEU A 146 -5.15 -5.22 -9.65
CA LEU A 146 -4.34 -4.86 -10.80
C LEU A 146 -5.18 -4.51 -12.03
N LYS A 147 -6.28 -5.24 -12.27
CA LYS A 147 -7.21 -4.96 -13.37
C LYS A 147 -7.92 -3.63 -13.19
N GLU A 148 -8.38 -3.33 -11.98
CA GLU A 148 -8.99 -2.04 -11.65
C GLU A 148 -8.01 -0.88 -11.83
N PHE A 149 -6.77 -1.05 -11.35
CA PHE A 149 -5.71 -0.06 -11.52
C PHE A 149 -5.40 0.18 -13.01
N GLN A 150 -5.26 -0.88 -13.79
CA GLN A 150 -5.03 -0.76 -15.24
C GLN A 150 -6.19 -0.07 -15.95
N ALA A 151 -7.44 -0.37 -15.59
CA ALA A 151 -8.62 0.29 -16.14
C ALA A 151 -8.65 1.78 -15.81
N LEU A 152 -8.24 2.15 -14.59
CA LEU A 152 -8.12 3.53 -14.15
C LEU A 152 -7.06 4.30 -14.94
N LEU A 153 -5.87 3.71 -15.13
CA LEU A 153 -4.82 4.35 -15.93
C LEU A 153 -5.25 4.60 -17.37
N LYS A 154 -5.98 3.64 -17.98
CA LYS A 154 -6.51 3.78 -19.35
C LYS A 154 -7.59 4.85 -19.45
N LYS A 155 -8.54 4.88 -18.50
CA LYS A 155 -9.66 5.83 -18.48
C LYS A 155 -9.18 7.29 -18.46
N ASN A 156 -8.09 7.55 -17.75
CA ASN A 156 -7.53 8.90 -17.59
C ASN A 156 -6.39 9.19 -18.58
N GLU A 157 -6.17 8.31 -19.57
CA GLU A 157 -5.14 8.48 -20.60
C GLU A 157 -3.73 8.73 -20.04
N PHE A 158 -3.41 8.13 -18.89
CA PHE A 158 -2.09 8.32 -18.25
C PHE A 158 -0.99 7.53 -18.93
N GLN A 159 -1.33 6.41 -19.59
CA GLN A 159 -0.36 5.56 -20.27
C GLN A 159 0.13 6.22 -21.57
N LYS A 160 1.43 6.06 -21.84
CA LYS A 160 2.05 6.44 -23.10
C LYS A 160 1.62 5.53 -24.25
#